data_AF-A0A354HSA4-F1
#
_entry.id   AF-A0A354HSA4-F1
#
_cell.length_a   1.000
_cell.length_b   1.000
_cell.length_c   1.000
_cell.angle_alpha   90.00
_cell.angle_beta   90.00
_cell.angle_gamma   90.00
#
_symmetry.space_group_name_H-M   'P 1'
#
loop_
_entity.id
_entity.type
_entity.pdbx_description
1 polymer ?
#
loop_
_entity_poly.entity_id
_entity_poly.type
_entity_poly.pdbx_seq_one_letter_code
_entity_poly.pdbx_strand_id
1 'polypeptide(L)'
;GFNLDQFRALVFERLQVIRVYTKRPGKKPDLERPFVLPVNSTVSDLAHSIHKDIADNLRTAKVWGSAKFDGQAVNHDYVLADRDIVELND
;
A
#
# COMPACT_ATOMS: atom_id res chain seq x y z
N GLY A 1 5.33 -30.73 3.52
CA GLY A 1 4.72 -30.67 4.86
C GLY A 1 3.35 -30.05 4.74
N PHE A 2 2.30 -30.77 5.13
CA PHE A 2 0.91 -30.44 4.78
C PHE A 2 0.34 -29.17 5.45
N ASN A 3 0.99 -28.62 6.49
CA ASN A 3 0.46 -27.49 7.27
C ASN A 3 1.32 -26.21 7.20
N LEU A 4 2.43 -26.22 6.45
CA LEU A 4 3.35 -25.08 6.44
C LEU A 4 2.72 -23.84 5.81
N ASP A 5 1.91 -24.00 4.76
CA ASP A 5 1.26 -22.87 4.08
C ASP A 5 0.18 -22.23 4.95
N GLN A 6 -0.64 -23.04 5.64
CA GLN A 6 -1.61 -22.55 6.62
C GLN A 6 -0.92 -21.83 7.79
N PHE A 7 0.18 -22.38 8.29
CA PHE A 7 0.95 -21.72 9.35
C PHE A 7 1.49 -20.37 8.90
N ARG A 8 2.05 -20.28 7.68
CA ARG A 8 2.54 -19.01 7.12
C ARG A 8 1.43 -17.98 6.96
N ALA A 9 0.26 -18.41 6.49
CA ALA A 9 -0.91 -17.54 6.35
C ALA A 9 -1.37 -17.02 7.73
N LEU A 10 -1.46 -17.90 8.73
CA LEU A 10 -1.85 -17.53 10.09
C LEU A 10 -0.84 -16.57 10.72
N VAL A 11 0.46 -16.83 10.58
CA VAL A 11 1.50 -15.90 11.09
C VAL A 11 1.35 -14.52 10.45
N PHE A 12 1.16 -14.46 9.13
CA PHE A 12 0.96 -13.18 8.43
C PHE A 12 -0.28 -12.43 8.93
N GLU A 13 -1.41 -13.13 9.08
CA GLU A 13 -2.64 -12.57 9.65
C GLU A 13 -2.40 -12.01 11.06
N ARG A 14 -1.66 -12.74 11.91
CA ARG A 14 -1.36 -12.31 13.29
C ARG A 14 -0.37 -11.15 13.39
N LEU A 15 0.44 -10.92 12.36
CA LEU A 15 1.34 -9.74 12.31
C LEU A 15 0.58 -8.43 12.15
N GLN A 16 -0.69 -8.46 11.70
CA GLN A 16 -1.52 -7.28 11.52
C GLN A 16 -0.83 -6.23 10.63
N VAL A 17 -0.29 -6.68 9.50
CA VAL A 17 0.37 -5.85 8.49
C VAL A 17 -0.27 -6.01 7.12
N ILE A 18 -0.11 -4.99 6.28
CA ILE A 18 -0.50 -4.95 4.87
C ILE A 18 0.74 -4.74 4.01
N ARG A 19 0.73 -5.29 2.80
CA ARG A 19 1.75 -5.05 1.76
C ARG A 19 1.18 -4.08 0.75
N VAL A 20 1.80 -2.92 0.59
CA VAL A 20 1.38 -1.93 -0.38
C VAL A 20 2.46 -1.79 -1.46
N TYR A 21 2.05 -1.78 -2.71
CA TYR A 21 2.94 -1.66 -3.85
C TYR A 21 2.86 -0.24 -4.41
N THR A 22 3.98 0.30 -4.90
CA THR A 22 4.01 1.65 -5.47
C THR A 22 4.25 1.61 -6.97
N LYS A 23 3.74 2.61 -7.68
CA LYS A 23 4.08 2.84 -9.08
C LYS A 23 4.24 4.33 -9.38
N ARG A 24 5.06 4.63 -10.38
CA ARG A 24 5.14 5.99 -10.95
C ARG A 24 4.07 6.19 -12.03
N PRO A 25 3.65 7.44 -12.30
CA PRO A 25 2.80 7.78 -13.44
C PRO A 25 3.29 7.18 -14.76
N GLY A 26 2.40 6.49 -15.46
CA GLY A 26 2.71 5.84 -16.75
C GLY A 26 3.67 4.64 -16.67
N LYS A 27 4.06 4.19 -15.48
CA LYS A 27 4.90 3.00 -15.27
C LYS A 27 4.10 1.84 -14.67
N LYS A 28 4.62 0.63 -14.86
CA LYS A 28 4.12 -0.57 -14.19
C LYS A 28 4.47 -0.51 -12.69
N PRO A 29 3.64 -1.10 -11.81
CA PRO A 29 3.97 -1.23 -10.40
C PRO A 29 5.19 -2.13 -10.18
N ASP A 30 5.99 -1.81 -9.17
CA ASP A 30 6.97 -2.74 -8.62
C ASP A 30 6.22 -3.71 -7.68
N LEU A 31 6.10 -4.98 -8.10
CA LEU A 31 5.43 -6.04 -7.34
C LEU A 31 6.40 -6.92 -6.56
N GLU A 32 7.70 -6.65 -6.64
CA GLU A 32 8.73 -7.42 -5.94
C GLU A 32 9.04 -6.82 -4.56
N ARG A 33 8.90 -5.50 -4.43
CA ARG A 33 9.30 -4.76 -3.23
C ARG A 33 8.13 -3.97 -2.62
N PRO A 34 7.22 -4.64 -1.88
CA PRO A 34 6.15 -3.94 -1.18
C PRO A 34 6.70 -3.13 0.00
N PHE A 35 5.98 -2.06 0.33
CA PHE A 35 6.03 -1.43 1.63
C PHE A 35 5.16 -2.25 2.59
N VAL A 36 5.71 -2.61 3.76
CA VAL A 36 4.97 -3.33 4.79
C VAL A 36 4.57 -2.32 5.86
N LEU A 37 3.26 -2.11 6.00
CA LEU A 37 2.67 -1.14 6.93
C LEU A 37 1.73 -1.85 7.91
N PRO A 38 1.50 -1.29 9.11
CA PRO A 38 0.42 -1.76 9.98
C PRO A 38 -0.95 -1.73 9.27
N VAL A 39 -1.87 -2.61 9.68
CA VAL A 39 -3.29 -2.46 9.31
C VAL A 39 -3.81 -1.08 9.76
N ASN A 40 -4.75 -0.53 9.00
CA ASN A 40 -5.30 0.82 9.15
C ASN A 40 -4.33 1.96 8.78
N SER A 41 -3.15 1.67 8.22
CA SER A 41 -2.30 2.71 7.65
C SER A 41 -2.95 3.41 6.45
N THR A 42 -2.69 4.70 6.36
CA THR A 42 -3.24 5.61 5.36
C THR A 42 -2.27 5.86 4.21
N VAL A 43 -2.74 6.55 3.16
CA VAL A 43 -1.87 7.07 2.10
C VAL A 43 -0.77 7.97 2.67
N SER A 44 -1.06 8.78 3.69
CA SER A 44 -0.06 9.63 4.34
C SER A 44 1.03 8.79 5.03
N ASP A 45 0.65 7.70 5.72
CA ASP A 45 1.61 6.80 6.35
C ASP A 45 2.53 6.12 5.32
N LEU A 46 1.97 5.73 4.17
CA LEU A 46 2.77 5.22 3.05
C LEU A 46 3.76 6.28 2.57
N ALA A 47 3.33 7.52 2.33
CA ALA A 47 4.21 8.59 1.86
C ALA A 47 5.39 8.81 2.83
N HIS A 48 5.12 8.85 4.14
CA HIS A 48 6.15 8.95 5.17
C HIS A 48 7.11 7.75 5.17
N SER A 49 6.62 6.54 4.91
CA SER A 49 7.46 5.33 4.83
C SER A 49 8.43 5.33 3.64
N ILE A 50 8.11 6.10 2.58
CA ILE A 50 8.98 6.26 1.42
C ILE A 50 10.02 7.35 1.70
N HIS A 51 9.58 8.57 1.99
CA HIS A 51 10.45 9.70 2.34
C HIS A 51 9.63 10.87 2.88
N LYS A 52 10.19 11.66 3.80
CA LYS A 52 9.53 12.83 4.39
C LYS A 52 9.11 13.86 3.34
N ASP A 53 9.98 14.18 2.37
CA ASP A 53 9.67 15.17 1.33
C ASP A 53 8.47 14.77 0.46
N ILE A 54 8.22 13.47 0.27
CA ILE A 54 7.06 12.99 -0.49
C ILE A 54 5.79 13.23 0.34
N ALA A 55 5.83 12.96 1.64
CA ALA A 55 4.71 13.24 2.53
C ALA A 55 4.39 14.74 2.61
N ASP A 56 5.42 15.59 2.70
CA ASP A 56 5.27 17.04 2.80
C ASP A 56 4.70 17.67 1.51
N ASN A 57 4.96 17.07 0.34
CA ASN A 57 4.49 17.58 -0.95
C ASN A 57 3.28 16.83 -1.53
N LEU A 58 2.80 15.76 -0.89
CA LEU A 58 1.73 14.91 -1.40
C LEU A 58 0.45 15.71 -1.69
N ARG A 59 0.03 15.75 -2.95
CA ARG A 59 -1.20 16.43 -3.38
C ARG A 59 -2.37 15.48 -3.48
N THR A 60 -2.16 14.35 -4.14
CA THR A 60 -3.18 13.32 -4.38
C THR A 60 -2.53 11.94 -4.46
N ALA A 61 -3.33 10.89 -4.31
CA ALA A 61 -2.91 9.54 -4.65
C ALA A 61 -3.97 8.89 -5.53
N LYS A 62 -3.55 7.89 -6.32
CA LYS A 62 -4.46 6.95 -6.98
C LYS A 62 -4.23 5.55 -6.44
N VAL A 63 -5.33 4.82 -6.23
CA VAL A 63 -5.30 3.46 -5.67
C VAL A 63 -5.92 2.46 -6.64
N TRP A 64 -5.32 1.28 -6.74
CA TRP A 64 -5.88 0.09 -7.37
C TRP A 64 -5.95 -1.04 -6.33
N GLY A 65 -6.98 -1.87 -6.40
CA GLY A 65 -7.24 -2.93 -5.41
C GLY A 65 -8.47 -2.62 -4.56
N SER A 66 -8.27 -2.04 -3.38
CA SER A 66 -9.34 -1.76 -2.40
C SER A 66 -10.30 -0.63 -2.77
N ALA A 67 -9.86 0.26 -3.66
CA ALA A 67 -10.68 1.39 -4.10
C ALA A 67 -11.89 0.90 -4.92
N LYS A 68 -12.94 1.72 -4.97
CA LYS A 68 -14.17 1.37 -5.70
C LYS A 68 -13.92 1.23 -7.21
N PHE A 69 -12.99 2.00 -7.73
CA PHE A 69 -12.56 1.94 -9.12
C PHE A 69 -11.03 1.94 -9.21
N ASP A 70 -10.50 1.19 -10.19
CA ASP A 70 -9.07 1.15 -10.46
C ASP A 70 -8.54 2.54 -10.85
N GLY A 71 -7.50 2.98 -10.14
CA GLY A 71 -6.89 4.29 -10.35
C GLY A 71 -7.73 5.45 -9.82
N GLN A 72 -8.68 5.17 -8.92
CA GLN A 72 -9.47 6.19 -8.25
C GLN A 72 -8.56 7.13 -7.46
N ALA A 73 -8.76 8.44 -7.63
CA ALA A 73 -8.13 9.45 -6.80
C ALA A 73 -8.70 9.40 -5.38
N VAL A 74 -7.82 9.39 -4.39
CA VAL A 74 -8.16 9.35 -2.97
C VAL A 74 -7.40 10.43 -2.20
N ASN A 75 -7.94 10.76 -1.03
CA ASN A 75 -7.32 11.71 -0.10
C ASN A 75 -6.20 11.05 0.71
N HIS A 76 -5.44 11.86 1.44
CA HIS A 76 -4.31 11.43 2.26
C HIS A 76 -4.72 10.52 3.44
N ASP A 77 -5.97 10.62 3.91
CA ASP A 77 -6.56 9.85 5.00
C ASP A 77 -7.17 8.52 4.56
N TYR A 78 -7.15 8.22 3.26
CA TYR A 78 -7.66 6.95 2.75
C TYR A 78 -6.87 5.77 3.34
N VAL A 79 -7.58 4.85 3.97
CA VAL A 79 -7.02 3.65 4.60
C VAL A 79 -6.72 2.61 3.53
N LEU A 80 -5.46 2.16 3.49
CA LEU A 80 -4.97 1.18 2.53
C LEU A 80 -5.25 -0.26 2.98
N ALA A 81 -5.32 -1.17 2.01
CA ALA A 81 -5.49 -2.61 2.24
C ALA A 81 -4.28 -3.42 1.75
N ASP A 82 -4.19 -4.68 2.20
CA ASP A 82 -3.16 -5.60 1.70
C ASP A 82 -3.28 -5.77 0.19
N ARG A 83 -2.14 -5.61 -0.48
CA ARG A 83 -1.89 -5.66 -1.92
C ARG A 83 -2.43 -4.49 -2.73
N ASP A 84 -2.81 -3.38 -2.09
CA ASP A 84 -3.08 -2.15 -2.84
C ASP A 84 -1.86 -1.71 -3.65
N ILE A 85 -2.13 -1.17 -4.83
CA ILE A 85 -1.14 -0.45 -5.63
C ILE A 85 -1.44 1.04 -5.50
N VAL A 86 -0.42 1.84 -5.24
CA VAL A 86 -0.54 3.28 -5.01
C VAL A 86 0.38 4.06 -5.94
N GLU A 87 -0.19 5.05 -6.61
CA GLU A 87 0.55 6.10 -7.33
C GLU A 87 0.42 7.40 -6.52
N LEU A 88 1.53 7.84 -5.92
CA LEU A 88 1.59 9.13 -5.22
C LEU A 88 1.88 10.24 -6.23
N ASN A 89 1.17 11.36 -6.10
CA ASN A 89 1.42 12.57 -6.87
C ASN A 89 1.77 13.71 -5.89
N ASP A 90 3.06 13.94 -5.73
CA ASP A 90 3.73 15.00 -4.95
C ASP A 90 4.16 16.20 -5.82
#